data_AF-A0A956PDR6-F1
#
_entry.id   AF-A0A956PDR6-F1
#
_cell.length_a   1.000
_cell.length_b   1.000
_cell.length_c   1.000
_cell.angle_alpha   90.00
_cell.angle_beta   90.00
_cell.angle_gamma   90.00
#
_symmetry.space_group_name_H-M   'P 1'
#
loop_
_entity.id
_entity.type
_entity.pdbx_description
1 polymer ?
#
loop_
_entity_poly.entity_id
_entity_poly.type
_entity_poly.pdbx_seq_one_letter_code
_entity_poly.pdbx_strand_id
1 'polypeptide(L)'
;MKRLIHGFTLVETIFSTLFISLTVLAIVNLFPGAYMSVKKSETRLQSDMIAQSIIEDMRSMNFQSLTAGAEPTYPPVTLDGIEYTPSVTIQELAGTDPKIVKGVSVEITYRVGTLEQKNLHETYLHSLK
;
A
#
# COMPACT_ATOMS: atom_id res chain seq x y z
N MET A 1 55.43 31.03 30.01
CA MET A 1 54.93 31.63 28.75
C MET A 1 54.29 30.49 27.94
N LYS A 2 52.95 30.43 27.90
CA LYS A 2 52.15 29.30 27.37
C LYS A 2 52.35 29.18 25.85
N ARG A 3 52.97 28.09 25.39
CA ARG A 3 52.97 27.69 23.97
C ARG A 3 51.58 27.11 23.65
N LEU A 4 50.81 27.88 22.90
CA LEU A 4 49.44 27.57 22.53
C LEU A 4 49.35 26.41 21.53
N ILE A 5 48.89 25.24 21.99
CA ILE A 5 47.69 24.43 21.61
C ILE A 5 47.10 24.51 20.16
N HIS A 6 47.59 25.34 19.24
CA HIS A 6 46.93 25.60 17.94
C HIS A 6 46.91 24.42 16.96
N GLY A 7 47.86 23.49 17.03
CA GLY A 7 47.90 22.32 16.14
C GLY A 7 46.89 21.23 16.51
N PHE A 8 46.56 21.10 17.79
CA PHE A 8 45.58 20.11 18.28
C PHE A 8 44.16 20.52 17.88
N THR A 9 43.83 21.81 18.03
CA THR A 9 42.52 22.37 17.68
C THR A 9 42.22 22.31 16.17
N LEU A 10 43.24 22.45 15.31
CA LEU A 10 43.04 22.37 13.86
C LEU A 10 42.74 20.93 13.42
N VAL A 11 43.48 19.95 13.95
CA VAL A 11 43.25 18.53 13.69
C VAL A 11 41.86 18.11 14.19
N GLU A 12 41.48 18.51 15.40
CA GLU A 12 40.16 18.25 15.97
C GLU A 12 39.03 18.87 15.13
N THR A 13 39.22 20.07 14.60
CA THR A 13 38.24 20.72 13.70
C THR A 13 38.11 19.95 12.38
N ILE A 14 39.21 19.45 11.81
CA ILE A 14 39.18 18.63 10.60
C ILE A 14 38.40 17.34 10.84
N PHE A 15 38.69 16.62 11.93
CA PHE A 15 37.97 15.41 12.28
C PHE A 15 36.49 15.69 12.54
N SER A 16 36.16 16.73 13.29
CA SER A 16 34.78 17.13 13.58
C SER A 16 34.01 17.46 12.29
N THR A 17 34.63 18.21 11.38
CA THR A 17 34.03 18.56 10.09
C THR A 17 33.83 17.33 9.21
N LEU A 18 34.78 16.40 9.21
CA LEU A 18 34.69 15.13 8.48
C LEU A 18 33.55 14.26 9.02
N PHE A 19 33.43 14.11 10.35
CA PHE A 19 32.33 13.39 10.98
C PHE A 19 30.97 14.01 10.65
N ILE A 20 30.83 15.33 10.79
CA ILE A 20 29.60 16.04 10.43
C ILE A 20 29.25 15.81 8.95
N SER A 21 30.24 15.90 8.05
CA SER A 21 30.03 15.69 6.62
C SER A 21 29.55 14.27 6.32
N LEU A 22 30.14 13.26 6.95
CA LEU A 22 29.72 11.86 6.80
C LEU A 22 28.31 11.64 7.34
N THR A 23 27.96 12.23 8.49
CA THR A 23 26.61 12.16 9.06
C THR A 23 25.58 12.82 8.14
N VAL A 24 25.88 14.01 7.61
CA VAL A 24 25.00 14.72 6.68
C VAL A 24 24.78 13.88 5.41
N LEU A 25 25.85 13.31 4.84
CA LEU A 25 25.75 12.42 3.68
C LEU A 25 24.89 11.18 3.97
N ALA A 26 25.01 10.58 5.16
CA ALA A 26 24.18 9.45 5.55
C ALA A 26 22.70 9.84 5.63
N ILE A 27 22.37 10.99 6.22
CA ILE A 27 20.99 11.48 6.34
C ILE A 27 20.40 11.79 4.96
N VAL A 28 21.14 12.51 4.11
CA VAL A 28 20.68 12.88 2.77
C VAL A 28 20.40 11.65 1.91
N ASN A 29 21.20 10.58 2.05
CA ASN A 29 20.97 9.33 1.34
C ASN A 29 19.78 8.53 1.92
N LEU A 30 19.50 8.63 3.21
CA LEU A 30 18.40 7.90 3.84
C LEU A 30 17.03 8.52 3.51
N PHE A 31 16.97 9.85 3.40
CA PHE A 31 15.73 10.58 3.16
C PHE A 31 14.90 10.09 1.96
N PRO A 32 15.45 9.96 0.73
CA PRO A 32 14.67 9.50 -0.42
C PRO A 32 14.14 8.07 -0.25
N GLY A 33 14.93 7.19 0.39
CA GLY A 33 14.51 5.82 0.67
C GLY A 33 13.34 5.76 1.64
N ALA A 34 13.42 6.53 2.74
CA ALA A 34 12.34 6.64 3.70
C ALA A 34 11.06 7.21 3.06
N TYR A 35 11.19 8.30 2.29
CA TYR A 35 10.06 8.93 1.61
C TYR A 35 9.36 7.98 0.63
N MET A 36 10.13 7.28 -0.20
CA MET A 36 9.58 6.30 -1.15
C MET A 36 8.89 5.14 -0.43
N SER A 37 9.46 4.66 0.67
CA SER A 37 8.85 3.61 1.47
C SER A 37 7.51 4.05 2.08
N VAL A 38 7.43 5.28 2.59
CA VAL A 38 6.17 5.84 3.13
C VAL A 38 5.12 5.94 2.04
N LYS A 39 5.47 6.49 0.87
CA LYS A 39 4.54 6.61 -0.25
C LYS A 39 4.03 5.26 -0.75
N LYS A 40 4.92 4.27 -0.85
CA LYS A 40 4.53 2.90 -1.20
C LYS A 40 3.55 2.31 -0.17
N SER A 41 3.80 2.49 1.12
CA SER A 41 2.90 2.02 2.17
C SER A 41 1.55 2.73 2.13
N GLU A 42 1.53 4.04 1.89
CA GLU A 42 0.30 4.83 1.75
C GLU A 42 -0.55 4.34 0.57
N THR A 43 0.06 4.17 -0.62
CA THR A 43 -0.62 3.64 -1.81
C THR A 43 -1.22 2.24 -1.55
N ARG A 44 -0.49 1.38 -0.83
CA ARG A 44 -0.97 0.05 -0.46
C ARG A 44 -2.16 0.13 0.50
N LEU A 45 -2.07 0.97 1.54
CA LEU A 45 -3.18 1.17 2.48
C LEU A 45 -4.42 1.72 1.79
N GLN A 46 -4.28 2.68 0.87
CA GLN A 46 -5.38 3.20 0.07
C GLN A 46 -6.04 2.08 -0.76
N SER A 47 -5.24 1.24 -1.43
CA SER A 47 -5.75 0.07 -2.15
C SER A 47 -6.51 -0.90 -1.24
N ASP A 48 -6.00 -1.17 -0.03
CA ASP A 48 -6.64 -2.08 0.92
C ASP A 48 -7.96 -1.49 1.43
N MET A 49 -8.01 -0.18 1.70
CA MET A 49 -9.23 0.53 2.08
C MET A 49 -10.30 0.49 0.98
N ILE A 50 -9.91 0.66 -0.29
CA ILE A 50 -10.84 0.56 -1.42
C ILE A 50 -11.40 -0.86 -1.53
N ALA A 51 -10.54 -1.88 -1.46
CA ALA A 51 -10.96 -3.27 -1.49
C ALA A 51 -11.93 -3.60 -0.34
N GLN A 52 -11.62 -3.15 0.87
CA GLN A 52 -12.47 -3.36 2.03
C GLN A 52 -13.81 -2.63 1.92
N SER A 53 -13.83 -1.40 1.38
CA SER A 53 -15.07 -0.67 1.13
C SER A 53 -15.96 -1.41 0.13
N ILE A 54 -15.38 -1.99 -0.93
CA ILE A 54 -16.11 -2.79 -1.92
C ILE A 54 -16.67 -4.05 -1.29
N ILE A 55 -15.88 -4.75 -0.47
CA ILE A 55 -16.34 -5.95 0.24
C ILE A 55 -17.51 -5.63 1.18
N GLU A 56 -17.44 -4.51 1.91
CA GLU A 56 -18.52 -4.11 2.81
C GLU A 56 -19.78 -3.70 2.04
N ASP A 57 -19.62 -3.02 0.89
CA ASP A 57 -20.74 -2.73 -0.01
C ASP A 57 -21.40 -4.02 -0.50
N MET A 58 -20.61 -5.01 -0.93
CA MET A 58 -21.11 -6.33 -1.32
C MET A 58 -21.78 -7.09 -0.16
N ARG A 59 -21.29 -6.94 1.08
CA ARG A 59 -21.95 -7.49 2.29
C ARG A 59 -23.30 -6.85 2.56
N SER A 60 -23.48 -5.59 2.19
CA SER A 60 -24.75 -4.88 2.33
C SER A 60 -25.78 -5.27 1.26
N MET A 61 -25.31 -5.75 0.10
CA MET A 61 -26.15 -6.21 -1.01
C MET A 61 -26.90 -7.51 -0.67
N ASN A 62 -27.97 -7.78 -1.41
CA ASN A 62 -28.70 -9.03 -1.27
C ASN A 62 -27.81 -10.21 -1.72
N PHE A 63 -27.64 -11.21 -0.87
CA PHE A 63 -26.85 -12.41 -1.18
C PHE A 63 -27.29 -13.11 -2.48
N GLN A 64 -28.57 -13.00 -2.85
CA GLN A 64 -29.12 -13.57 -4.08
C GLN A 64 -28.70 -12.81 -5.35
N SER A 65 -28.40 -11.50 -5.26
CA SER A 65 -27.95 -10.72 -6.42
C SER A 65 -26.47 -10.92 -6.76
N LEU A 66 -25.69 -11.46 -5.82
CA LEU A 66 -24.26 -11.73 -6.00
C LEU A 66 -24.06 -13.05 -6.75
N THR A 67 -24.24 -13.06 -8.07
CA THR A 67 -24.12 -14.29 -8.89
C THR A 67 -22.80 -14.30 -9.66
N ALA A 68 -22.16 -15.46 -9.74
CA ALA A 68 -20.96 -15.64 -10.56
C ALA A 68 -21.26 -15.26 -12.02
N GLY A 69 -20.41 -14.41 -12.63
CA GLY A 69 -20.59 -13.90 -13.99
C GLY A 69 -21.56 -12.70 -14.13
N ALA A 70 -22.18 -12.25 -13.04
CA ALA A 70 -22.94 -10.99 -12.96
C ALA A 70 -22.38 -10.12 -11.83
N GLU A 71 -21.06 -9.98 -11.78
CA GLU A 71 -20.38 -9.22 -10.73
C GLU A 71 -20.70 -7.72 -10.82
N PRO A 72 -20.88 -7.05 -9.67
CA PRO A 72 -21.00 -5.60 -9.64
C PRO A 72 -19.71 -4.96 -10.15
N THR A 73 -19.85 -4.03 -11.11
CA THR A 73 -18.73 -3.25 -11.62
C THR A 73 -18.59 -1.97 -10.81
N TYR A 74 -17.36 -1.66 -10.39
CA TYR A 74 -17.05 -0.44 -9.67
C TYR A 74 -16.24 0.51 -10.58
N PRO A 75 -16.53 1.82 -10.59
CA PRO A 75 -15.77 2.77 -11.37
C PRO A 75 -14.33 2.89 -10.83
N PRO A 76 -13.35 3.22 -11.69
CA PRO A 76 -12.01 3.56 -11.23
C PRO A 76 -12.04 4.74 -10.26
N VAL A 77 -11.18 4.70 -9.25
CA VAL A 77 -11.03 5.76 -8.25
C VAL A 77 -9.64 6.37 -8.40
N THR A 78 -9.55 7.71 -8.48
CA THR A 78 -8.27 8.40 -8.55
C THR A 78 -7.94 9.06 -7.21
N LEU A 79 -6.82 8.69 -6.60
CA LEU A 79 -6.29 9.30 -5.38
C LEU A 79 -4.81 9.64 -5.58
N ASP A 80 -4.41 10.85 -5.20
CA ASP A 80 -3.02 11.34 -5.31
C ASP A 80 -2.40 11.17 -6.73
N GLY A 81 -3.24 11.25 -7.77
CA GLY A 81 -2.83 11.08 -9.17
C GLY A 81 -2.59 9.62 -9.59
N ILE A 82 -2.90 8.65 -8.74
CA ILE A 82 -2.88 7.21 -9.03
C ILE A 82 -4.32 6.76 -9.31
N GLU A 83 -4.53 6.08 -10.43
CA GLU A 83 -5.79 5.45 -10.77
C GLU A 83 -5.83 4.02 -10.23
N TYR A 84 -6.88 3.72 -9.46
CA TYR A 84 -7.17 2.42 -8.88
C TYR A 84 -8.36 1.82 -9.62
N THR A 85 -8.14 0.72 -10.31
CA THR A 85 -9.16 0.00 -11.07
C THR A 85 -9.55 -1.27 -10.32
N PRO A 86 -10.73 -1.30 -9.68
CA PRO A 86 -11.25 -2.49 -9.01
C PRO A 86 -11.81 -3.51 -10.01
N SER A 87 -11.55 -4.78 -9.75
CA SER A 87 -12.13 -5.93 -10.43
C SER A 87 -12.64 -6.91 -9.37
N VAL A 88 -13.87 -7.37 -9.52
CA VAL A 88 -14.49 -8.30 -8.57
C VAL A 88 -14.80 -9.60 -9.27
N THR A 89 -14.44 -10.72 -8.63
CA THR A 89 -14.71 -12.06 -9.10
C THR A 89 -15.46 -12.82 -8.02
N ILE A 90 -16.64 -13.35 -8.34
CA ILE A 90 -17.44 -14.17 -7.43
C ILE A 90 -17.28 -15.63 -7.83
N GLN A 91 -16.85 -16.47 -6.88
CA GLN A 91 -16.63 -17.89 -7.09
C GLN A 91 -17.57 -18.73 -6.22
N GLU A 92 -18.13 -19.79 -6.80
CA GLU A 92 -18.84 -20.81 -6.05
C GLU A 92 -17.83 -21.78 -5.43
N LEU A 93 -17.92 -22.02 -4.12
CA LEU A 93 -17.00 -22.91 -3.43
C LEU A 93 -17.40 -24.37 -3.62
N ALA A 94 -16.48 -25.19 -4.12
CA ALA A 94 -16.66 -26.63 -4.22
C ALA A 94 -16.95 -27.25 -2.83
N GLY A 95 -18.06 -27.98 -2.70
CA GLY A 95 -18.45 -28.66 -1.46
C GLY A 95 -19.31 -27.84 -0.50
N THR A 96 -19.71 -26.61 -0.86
CA THR A 96 -20.65 -25.78 -0.07
C THR A 96 -21.89 -25.44 -0.91
N ASP A 97 -23.06 -25.30 -0.28
CA ASP A 97 -24.27 -24.85 -0.98
C ASP A 97 -24.08 -23.40 -1.48
N PRO A 98 -24.16 -23.12 -2.79
CA PRO A 98 -24.01 -21.78 -3.37
C PRO A 98 -25.05 -20.77 -2.85
N LYS A 99 -26.14 -21.27 -2.25
CA LYS A 99 -27.18 -20.43 -1.63
C LYS A 99 -26.82 -19.99 -0.21
N ILE A 100 -25.78 -20.58 0.39
CA ILE A 100 -25.38 -20.32 1.77
C ILE A 100 -24.04 -19.57 1.82
N VAL A 101 -23.08 -19.92 0.95
CA VAL A 101 -21.74 -19.33 0.95
C VAL A 101 -21.25 -19.05 -0.46
N LYS A 102 -20.66 -17.87 -0.67
CA LYS A 102 -20.00 -17.48 -1.93
C LYS A 102 -18.62 -16.92 -1.63
N GLY A 103 -17.62 -17.29 -2.43
CA GLY A 103 -16.29 -16.69 -2.38
C GLY A 103 -16.29 -15.40 -3.19
N VAL A 104 -15.70 -14.35 -2.64
CA VAL A 104 -15.53 -13.07 -3.32
C VAL A 104 -14.06 -12.70 -3.32
N SER A 105 -13.55 -12.41 -4.50
CA SER A 105 -12.19 -11.92 -4.69
C SER A 105 -12.26 -10.53 -5.29
N VAL A 106 -11.62 -9.56 -4.64
CA VAL A 106 -11.51 -8.18 -5.09
C VAL A 106 -10.05 -7.92 -5.45
N GLU A 107 -9.78 -7.71 -6.73
CA GLU A 107 -8.47 -7.31 -7.25
C GLU A 107 -8.46 -5.80 -7.51
N ILE A 108 -7.54 -5.08 -6.88
CA ILE A 108 -7.30 -3.67 -7.19
C ILE A 108 -6.03 -3.57 -8.02
N THR A 109 -6.16 -3.07 -9.23
CA THR A 109 -5.04 -2.79 -10.13
C THR A 109 -4.72 -1.30 -10.10
N TYR A 110 -3.46 -0.94 -9.88
CA TYR A 110 -3.00 0.44 -9.87
C TYR A 110 -1.59 0.58 -10.43
N ARG A 111 -1.24 1.77 -10.92
CA ARG A 111 0.07 2.05 -11.51
C ARG A 111 0.88 3.03 -10.67
N VAL A 112 2.09 2.63 -10.29
CA VAL A 112 3.07 3.50 -9.62
C VAL A 112 4.27 3.67 -10.54
N GLY A 113 4.37 4.84 -11.20
CA GLY A 113 5.38 5.09 -12.22
C GLY A 113 5.16 4.22 -13.46
N THR A 114 6.12 3.35 -13.79
CA THR A 114 6.03 2.41 -14.92
C THR A 114 5.55 1.02 -14.53
N LEU A 115 5.42 0.74 -13.22
CA LEU A 115 5.07 -0.58 -12.73
C LEU A 115 3.57 -0.64 -12.40
N GLU A 116 2.90 -1.63 -12.96
CA GLU A 116 1.57 -2.05 -12.55
C GLU A 116 1.69 -2.93 -11.30
N GLN A 117 0.82 -2.70 -10.33
CA GLN A 117 0.72 -3.46 -9.10
C GLN A 117 -0.71 -3.97 -8.96
N LYS A 118 -0.85 -5.17 -8.41
CA LYS A 118 -2.13 -5.83 -8.17
C LYS A 118 -2.19 -6.25 -6.72
N ASN A 119 -3.26 -5.85 -6.04
CA ASN A 119 -3.56 -6.31 -4.69
C ASN A 119 -4.85 -7.14 -4.74
N LEU A 120 -4.75 -8.41 -4.37
CA LEU A 120 -5.87 -9.34 -4.30
C LEU A 120 -6.35 -9.45 -2.85
N HIS A 121 -7.65 -9.28 -2.65
CA HIS A 121 -8.29 -9.50 -1.37
C HIS A 121 -9.39 -10.54 -1.50
N GLU A 122 -9.28 -11.65 -0.78
CA GLU A 122 -10.25 -12.75 -0.83
C GLU A 122 -11.05 -12.79 0.46
N THR A 123 -12.36 -12.96 0.34
CA THR A 123 -13.26 -13.08 1.47
C THR A 123 -14.41 -14.03 1.16
N TYR A 124 -15.05 -14.55 2.20
CA TYR A 124 -16.22 -15.41 2.07
C TYR A 124 -17.45 -14.66 2.56
N LEU A 125 -18.48 -14.64 1.73
CA LEU A 125 -19.79 -14.10 2.06
C LEU A 125 -20.71 -15.25 2.43
N HIS A 126 -21.41 -15.10 3.55
CA HIS A 126 -22.39 -16.05 4.05
C HIS A 126 -23.78 -15.40 4.04
N SER A 127 -24.82 -16.18 3.74
CA SER A 127 -26.21 -15.69 3.71
C SER A 127 -26.83 -15.50 5.11
N LEU A 128 -26.17 -16.00 6.15
CA LEU A 128 -26.61 -15.91 7.54
C LEU A 128 -26.30 -14.51 8.09
N LYS A 129 -27.34 -13.68 8.22
CA LYS A 129 -27.34 -12.45 9.03
C LYS A 129 -27.62 -12.77 10.49
#